data_AF-A0A8T0D3N9-F1
#
_entry.id   AF-A0A8T0D3N9-F1
#
_cell.length_a   1.000
_cell.length_b   1.000
_cell.length_c   1.000
_cell.angle_alpha   90.00
_cell.angle_beta   90.00
_cell.angle_gamma   90.00
#
_symmetry.space_group_name_H-M   'P 1'
#
loop_
_entity.id
_entity.type
_entity.pdbx_description
1 polymer ?
#
loop_
_entity_poly.entity_id
_entity_poly.type
_entity_poly.pdbx_seq_one_letter_code
_entity_poly.pdbx_strand_id
1 'polypeptide(L)'
;MKDNAQTLGFAEAESAYLLAYLGILNTIGRLISGWLSDRPWANVVLINNVSLVLSGIATAFVPALRTYAALLAYACCFGFIISAFIAVRTILIVEVLGLDRLTNAYGFMLLFQGFAIVAAPPLLGEV
;
A
#
# COMPACT_ATOMS: atom_id res chain seq x y z
N MET A 1 0.81 4.56 11.88
CA MET A 1 2.15 5.14 11.65
C MET A 1 2.23 6.57 12.17
N LYS A 2 1.34 7.49 11.74
CA LYS A 2 1.24 8.84 12.31
C LYS A 2 1.01 8.80 13.83
N ASP A 3 0.02 8.01 14.27
CA ASP A 3 -0.30 7.86 15.70
C ASP A 3 0.85 7.23 16.49
N ASN A 4 1.60 6.31 15.86
CA ASN A 4 2.79 5.70 16.45
C ASN A 4 3.93 6.74 16.61
N ALA A 5 4.09 7.65 15.65
CA ALA A 5 5.06 8.74 15.76
C ALA A 5 4.64 9.76 16.85
N GLN A 6 3.34 10.06 16.96
CA GLN A 6 2.82 10.98 17.97
C GLN A 6 2.91 10.41 19.39
N THR A 7 2.65 9.11 19.57
CA THR A 7 2.82 8.41 20.86
C THR A 7 4.28 8.32 21.31
N LEU A 8 5.23 8.35 20.37
CA LEU A 8 6.66 8.45 20.66
C LEU A 8 7.13 9.88 21.02
N GLY A 9 6.22 10.87 20.97
CA GLY A 9 6.51 12.25 21.35
C GLY A 9 7.07 13.14 20.23
N PHE A 10 7.01 12.72 18.96
CA PHE A 10 7.44 13.55 17.84
C PHE A 10 6.41 14.63 17.49
N ALA A 11 6.88 15.76 16.95
CA ALA A 11 6.00 16.87 16.59
C ALA A 11 4.99 16.45 15.51
N GLU A 12 3.77 16.99 15.57
CA GLU A 12 2.74 16.65 14.59
C GLU A 12 3.19 16.96 13.15
N ALA A 13 3.94 18.05 12.96
CA ALA A 13 4.55 18.40 11.67
C ALA A 13 5.52 17.31 11.16
N GLU A 14 6.37 16.75 12.02
CA GLU A 14 7.28 15.66 11.67
C GLU A 14 6.52 14.38 11.29
N SER A 15 5.46 14.07 12.02
CA SER A 15 4.59 12.94 11.70
C SER A 15 3.88 13.11 10.35
N ALA A 16 3.53 14.34 9.98
CA ALA A 16 2.92 14.65 8.68
C ALA A 16 3.92 14.54 7.52
N TYR A 17 5.19 14.91 7.73
CA TYR A 17 6.23 14.72 6.71
C TYR A 17 6.42 13.25 6.34
N LEU A 18 6.29 12.31 7.28
CA LEU A 18 6.34 10.87 6.98
C LEU A 18 5.27 10.44 5.97
N LEU A 19 4.05 10.98 6.08
CA LEU A 19 2.98 10.73 5.11
C LEU A 19 3.29 11.37 3.75
N ALA A 20 3.92 12.55 3.74
CA ALA A 20 4.35 13.19 2.50
C ALA A 20 5.41 12.35 1.76
N TYR A 21 6.43 11.85 2.47
CA TYR A 21 7.43 10.93 1.90
C TYR A 21 6.79 9.65 1.37
N LEU A 22 5.86 9.05 2.12
CA LEU A 22 5.10 7.89 1.66
C LEU A 22 4.38 8.18 0.34
N GLY A 23 3.73 9.34 0.21
CA GLY A 23 3.03 9.74 -1.01
C GLY A 23 3.96 9.95 -2.21
N ILE A 24 5.12 10.59 -2.00
CA ILE A 24 6.13 10.79 -3.05
C ILE A 24 6.67 9.44 -3.53
N LEU A 25 7.07 8.57 -2.61
CA LEU A 25 7.62 7.25 -2.95
C LEU A 25 6.56 6.34 -3.58
N ASN A 26 5.29 6.46 -3.18
CA ASN A 26 4.20 5.77 -3.83
C ASN A 26 4.04 6.20 -5.29
N THR A 27 4.12 7.51 -5.56
CA THR A 27 4.03 8.02 -6.94
C THR A 27 5.18 7.51 -7.80
N ILE A 28 6.42 7.57 -7.30
CA ILE A 28 7.60 7.05 -7.98
C ILE A 28 7.49 5.53 -8.19
N GLY A 29 7.04 4.81 -7.17
CA GLY A 29 6.86 3.37 -7.23
C GLY A 29 5.82 2.95 -8.25
N ARG A 30 4.74 3.73 -8.46
CA ARG A 30 3.75 3.48 -9.52
C ARG A 30 4.34 3.60 -10.92
N LEU A 31 5.20 4.60 -11.15
CA LEU A 31 5.93 4.76 -12.41
C LEU A 31 6.82 3.55 -12.69
N ILE A 32 7.61 3.13 -11.70
CA ILE A 32 8.52 2.00 -11.83
C ILE A 32 7.76 0.68 -11.99
N SER A 33 6.71 0.44 -11.20
CA SER A 33 5.92 -0.79 -11.27
C SER A 33 5.12 -0.88 -12.58
N GLY A 34 4.61 0.25 -13.09
CA GLY A 34 3.96 0.31 -14.38
C GLY A 34 4.92 -0.11 -15.49
N TRP A 35 6.11 0.49 -15.52
CA TRP A 35 7.15 0.14 -16.47
C TRP A 35 7.63 -1.33 -16.35
N LEU A 36 7.69 -1.86 -15.13
CA LEU A 36 8.08 -3.26 -14.88
C LEU A 36 7.01 -4.24 -15.36
N SER A 37 5.74 -3.88 -15.22
CA SER A 37 4.60 -4.74 -15.60
C SER A 37 4.41 -4.83 -17.10
N ASP A 38 4.83 -3.83 -17.87
CA ASP A 38 4.82 -3.87 -19.34
C ASP A 38 5.86 -4.82 -19.94
N ARG A 39 6.72 -5.45 -19.12
CA ARG A 39 7.74 -6.37 -19.60
C ARG A 39 7.15 -7.76 -19.87
N PRO A 40 7.50 -8.41 -20.99
CA PRO A 40 6.92 -9.70 -21.39
C PRO A 40 7.28 -10.87 -20.46
N TRP A 41 8.23 -10.69 -19.56
CA TRP A 41 8.62 -11.67 -18.54
C TRP A 41 7.95 -11.42 -17.18
N ALA A 42 7.20 -10.33 -17.03
CA ALA A 42 6.59 -9.95 -15.77
C ALA A 42 5.33 -10.80 -15.52
N ASN A 43 5.41 -11.69 -14.52
CA ASN A 43 4.22 -12.37 -14.03
C ASN A 43 3.49 -11.43 -13.05
N VAL A 44 2.50 -10.72 -13.57
CA VAL A 44 1.65 -9.75 -12.87
C VAL A 44 1.04 -10.35 -11.59
N VAL A 45 0.63 -11.63 -11.63
CA VAL A 45 0.09 -12.37 -10.47
C VAL A 45 1.15 -12.54 -9.37
N LEU A 46 2.36 -12.95 -9.75
CA LEU A 46 3.46 -13.14 -8.80
C LEU A 46 3.88 -11.81 -8.17
N ILE A 47 4.04 -10.77 -8.98
CA ILE A 47 4.40 -9.41 -8.52
C ILE A 47 3.35 -8.89 -7.53
N ASN A 48 2.07 -9.10 -7.84
CA ASN A 48 0.96 -8.74 -6.96
C ASN A 48 1.04 -9.47 -5.61
N ASN A 49 1.20 -10.79 -5.62
CA ASN A 49 1.24 -11.60 -4.40
C ASN A 49 2.46 -11.29 -3.54
N VAL A 50 3.64 -11.14 -4.15
CA VAL A 50 4.87 -10.76 -3.43
C VAL A 50 4.72 -9.38 -2.79
N SER A 51 4.17 -8.41 -3.52
CA SER A 51 3.94 -7.05 -2.99
C SER A 51 2.95 -7.06 -1.84
N LEU A 52 1.88 -7.86 -1.94
CA LEU A 52 0.87 -8.01 -0.89
C LEU A 52 1.46 -8.63 0.39
N VAL A 53 2.22 -9.73 0.24
CA VAL A 53 2.84 -10.41 1.39
C VAL A 53 3.88 -9.50 2.04
N LEU A 54 4.74 -8.86 1.24
CA LEU A 54 5.79 -7.99 1.75
C LEU A 54 5.22 -6.74 2.45
N SER A 55 4.18 -6.13 1.89
CA SER A 55 3.50 -4.99 2.54
C SER A 55 2.78 -5.40 3.84
N GLY A 56 2.15 -6.58 3.87
CA GLY A 56 1.54 -7.12 5.09
C GLY A 56 2.56 -7.38 6.20
N ILE A 57 3.68 -8.03 5.86
CA ILE A 57 4.80 -8.26 6.80
C ILE A 57 5.34 -6.93 7.30
N ALA A 58 5.64 -5.98 6.40
CA ALA A 58 6.15 -4.67 6.78
C ALA A 58 5.19 -3.94 7.74
N THR A 59 3.88 -3.99 7.47
CA THR A 59 2.86 -3.35 8.30
C THR A 59 2.78 -3.99 9.69
N ALA A 60 2.91 -5.32 9.78
CA ALA A 60 2.93 -6.02 11.07
C ALA A 60 4.11 -5.61 11.96
N PHE A 61 5.23 -5.18 11.37
CA PHE A 61 6.39 -4.69 12.11
C PHE A 61 6.30 -3.20 12.54
N VAL A 62 5.35 -2.42 12.01
CA VAL A 62 5.17 -1.00 12.35
C VAL A 62 5.10 -0.72 13.86
N PRO A 63 4.30 -1.43 14.68
CA PRO A 63 4.22 -1.15 16.11
C PRO A 63 5.53 -1.39 16.86
N ALA A 64 6.46 -2.18 16.32
CA ALA A 64 7.78 -2.41 16.91
C ALA A 64 8.77 -1.27 16.62
N LEU A 65 8.47 -0.38 15.67
CA LEU A 65 9.37 0.72 15.28
C LEU A 65 9.22 1.90 16.24
N ARG A 66 10.29 2.20 17.00
CA ARG A 66 10.31 3.27 18.02
C ARG A 66 11.16 4.49 17.64
N THR A 67 11.84 4.47 16.51
CA THR A 67 12.74 5.55 16.08
C THR A 67 12.25 6.23 14.82
N TYR A 68 12.40 7.54 14.72
CA TYR A 68 12.00 8.33 13.54
C TYR A 68 12.66 7.84 12.25
N ALA A 69 13.96 7.50 12.28
CA ALA A 69 14.66 6.97 11.12
C ALA A 69 14.05 5.65 10.60
N ALA A 70 13.63 4.76 11.50
CA ALA A 70 13.00 3.50 11.12
C ALA A 70 11.56 3.71 10.59
N LEU A 71 10.82 4.67 11.14
CA LEU A 71 9.52 5.08 10.61
C LEU A 71 9.67 5.69 9.20
N LEU A 72 10.67 6.54 8.98
CA LEU A 72 10.95 7.12 7.66
C LEU A 72 11.34 6.04 6.64
N ALA A 73 12.24 5.13 7.01
CA ALA A 73 12.60 3.99 6.17
C ALA A 73 11.39 3.11 5.84
N TYR A 74 10.52 2.88 6.82
CA TYR A 74 9.25 2.19 6.62
C TYR A 74 8.33 2.94 5.64
N ALA A 75 8.09 4.24 5.81
CA ALA A 75 7.25 5.03 4.89
C ALA A 75 7.74 4.95 3.45
N CYS A 76 9.05 5.07 3.24
CA CYS A 76 9.65 4.98 1.91
C CYS A 76 9.50 3.58 1.30
N CYS A 77 9.84 2.53 2.06
CA CYS A 77 9.80 1.14 1.61
C CYS A 77 8.35 0.70 1.36
N PHE A 78 7.47 0.91 2.35
CA PHE A 78 6.06 0.58 2.24
C PHE A 78 5.38 1.35 1.12
N GLY A 79 5.64 2.66 1.01
CA GLY A 79 5.11 3.51 -0.07
C GLY A 79 5.43 2.96 -1.46
N PHE A 80 6.66 2.50 -1.66
CA PHE A 80 7.10 1.86 -2.91
C PHE A 80 6.48 0.48 -3.16
N ILE A 81 6.39 -0.37 -2.14
CA ILE A 81 5.83 -1.72 -2.28
C ILE A 81 4.32 -1.66 -2.55
N ILE A 82 3.59 -0.84 -1.80
CA ILE A 82 2.13 -0.74 -1.94
C ILE A 82 1.72 -0.12 -3.29
N SER A 83 2.56 0.76 -3.87
CA SER A 83 2.31 1.28 -5.22
C SER A 83 2.31 0.20 -6.29
N ALA A 84 3.22 -0.78 -6.18
CA ALA A 84 3.28 -1.88 -7.14
C ALA A 84 1.99 -2.69 -7.11
N PHE A 85 1.50 -3.02 -5.91
CA PHE A 85 0.23 -3.70 -5.75
C PHE A 85 -0.95 -2.94 -6.39
N ILE A 86 -1.07 -1.63 -6.13
CA ILE A 86 -2.18 -0.82 -6.67
C ILE A 86 -2.12 -0.73 -8.20
N ALA A 87 -0.94 -0.53 -8.78
CA ALA A 87 -0.76 -0.42 -10.23
C ALA A 87 -1.04 -1.76 -10.95
N VAL A 88 -0.50 -2.85 -10.40
CA VAL A 88 -0.58 -4.21 -10.96
C VAL A 88 -1.99 -4.77 -10.85
N ARG A 89 -2.76 -4.41 -9.80
CA ARG A 89 -4.14 -4.89 -9.58
C ARG A 89 -5.06 -4.63 -10.77
N THR A 90 -5.02 -3.43 -11.36
CA THR A 90 -5.86 -3.11 -12.51
C THR A 90 -5.48 -3.95 -13.72
N ILE A 91 -4.18 -4.13 -13.98
CA ILE A 91 -3.66 -4.95 -15.08
C ILE A 91 -4.06 -6.42 -14.89
N LEU A 92 -3.90 -6.95 -13.68
CA LEU A 92 -4.28 -8.32 -13.31
C LEU A 92 -5.76 -8.61 -13.62
N ILE A 93 -6.66 -7.67 -13.28
CA ILE A 93 -8.10 -7.84 -13.55
C ILE A 93 -8.36 -7.89 -15.06
N VAL A 94 -7.68 -7.04 -15.83
CA VAL A 94 -7.78 -7.05 -17.29
C VAL A 94 -7.29 -8.39 -17.86
N GLU A 95 -6.18 -8.93 -17.37
CA GLU A 95 -5.63 -10.20 -17.84
C GLU A 95 -6.54 -11.39 -17.51
N VAL A 96 -7.19 -11.39 -16.35
CA VAL A 96 -8.01 -12.52 -15.88
C VAL A 96 -9.46 -12.45 -16.40
N LEU A 97 -10.05 -11.26 -16.48
CA LEU A 97 -11.48 -11.07 -16.77
C LEU A 97 -11.76 -10.35 -18.10
N GLY A 98 -10.72 -9.83 -18.76
CA GLY A 98 -10.82 -9.01 -19.95
C GLY A 98 -11.17 -7.55 -19.66
N LEU A 99 -10.89 -6.67 -20.63
CA LEU A 99 -11.15 -5.23 -20.52
C LEU A 99 -12.63 -4.89 -20.32
N ASP A 100 -13.54 -5.63 -20.95
CA ASP A 100 -14.98 -5.35 -20.90
C ASP A 100 -15.58 -5.44 -19.49
N ARG A 101 -14.97 -6.27 -18.63
CA ARG A 101 -15.44 -6.52 -17.25
C ARG A 101 -14.60 -5.81 -16.20
N LEU A 102 -13.57 -5.06 -16.59
CA LEU A 102 -12.66 -4.38 -15.68
C LEU A 102 -13.40 -3.49 -14.68
N THR A 103 -14.25 -2.60 -15.18
CA THR A 103 -14.98 -1.63 -14.34
C THR A 103 -15.90 -2.31 -13.34
N ASN A 104 -16.63 -3.35 -13.78
CA ASN A 104 -17.54 -4.10 -12.89
C ASN A 104 -16.76 -4.87 -11.82
N ALA A 105 -15.71 -5.59 -12.22
CA ALA A 105 -14.90 -6.37 -11.29
C ALA A 105 -14.16 -5.49 -10.28
N TYR A 106 -13.55 -4.41 -10.74
CA TYR A 106 -12.88 -3.44 -9.87
C TYR A 106 -13.87 -2.75 -8.93
N GLY A 107 -15.08 -2.43 -9.42
CA GLY A 107 -16.17 -1.91 -8.60
C GLY A 107 -16.58 -2.84 -7.45
N PHE A 108 -16.71 -4.14 -7.71
CA PHE A 108 -16.97 -5.13 -6.65
C PHE A 108 -15.81 -5.24 -5.65
N MET A 109 -14.56 -5.23 -6.12
CA MET A 109 -13.39 -5.21 -5.23
C MET A 109 -13.40 -3.99 -4.31
N LEU A 110 -13.71 -2.80 -4.84
CA LEU A 110 -13.81 -1.57 -4.06
C LEU A 110 -14.97 -1.61 -3.07
N LEU A 111 -16.11 -2.23 -3.42
CA LEU A 111 -17.23 -2.43 -2.50
C LEU A 111 -16.79 -3.24 -1.27
N PHE A 112 -16.18 -4.41 -1.48
CA PHE A 112 -15.68 -5.23 -0.38
C PHE A 112 -14.57 -4.53 0.41
N GLN A 113 -13.68 -3.80 -0.27
CA GLN A 113 -12.65 -3.00 0.38
C GLN A 113 -13.27 -1.89 1.24
N GLY A 114 -14.33 -1.23 0.76
CA GLY A 114 -15.07 -0.22 1.52
C GLY A 114 -15.68 -0.81 2.79
N PHE A 115 -16.35 -1.96 2.72
CA PHE A 115 -16.85 -2.65 3.91
C PHE A 115 -15.74 -3.00 4.89
N ALA A 116 -14.59 -3.49 4.41
CA ALA A 116 -13.45 -3.78 5.26
C ALA A 116 -12.91 -2.53 5.96
N ILE A 117 -12.83 -1.39 5.26
CA ILE A 117 -12.37 -0.12 5.84
C ILE A 117 -13.35 0.41 6.89
N VAL A 118 -14.66 0.30 6.64
CA VAL A 118 -15.69 0.72 7.62
C VAL A 118 -15.69 -0.18 8.86
N ALA A 119 -15.46 -1.48 8.68
CA ALA A 119 -15.37 -2.43 9.77
C ALA A 119 -14.03 -2.40 10.51
N ALA A 120 -12.97 -1.84 9.93
CA ALA A 120 -11.64 -1.84 10.52
C ALA A 120 -11.55 -1.07 11.86
N PRO A 121 -12.05 0.17 12.01
CA PRO A 121 -12.04 0.88 13.30
C PRO A 121 -12.69 0.12 14.47
N PRO A 122 -13.92 -0.41 14.37
CA PRO A 122 -14.53 -1.14 15.49
C PRO A 122 -13.84 -2.48 15.78
N LEU A 123 -13.22 -3.12 14.78
CA LEU A 123 -12.48 -4.37 14.98
C LEU A 123 -11.09 -4.15 15.61
N LEU A 124 -10.46 -3.02 15.33
CA LEU A 124 -9.12 -2.66 15.83
C LEU A 124 -9.15 -1.93 17.19
N GLY A 125 -10.34 -1.60 17.68
CA GLY A 125 -10.58 -0.98 18.99
C GLY A 125 -10.64 0.56 18.91
N GLU A 126 -11.54 1.15 19.70
CA GLU A 126 -11.52 2.59 19.99
C GLU A 126 -10.23 2.92 20.74
N VAL A 127 -9.31 3.62 20.07
CA VAL A 127 -8.16 4.31 20.69
C VAL A 127 -8.58 5.69 21.14
#